data_AF-A0A925BT86-F1
#
_entry.id   AF-A0A925BT86-F1
#
_cell.length_a   1.000
_cell.length_b   1.000
_cell.length_c   1.000
_cell.angle_alpha   90.00
_cell.angle_beta   90.00
_cell.angle_gamma   90.00
#
_symmetry.space_group_name_H-M   'P 1'
#
loop_
_entity.id
_entity.type
_entity.pdbx_description
1 polymer ?
#
loop_
_entity_poly.entity_id
_entity_poly.type
_entity_poly.pdbx_seq_one_letter_code
_entity_poly.pdbx_strand_id
1 'polypeptide(L)'
;MTVSGKLELTIKISELPTATTVENGWKSFDIDCDGQIVSVTLKPKMFKKLEDAQANFPMWVAAVAGKMGQPTEKGFVLVEPNIQVFEKKPKESAVAG
;
A
#
# COMPACT_ATOMS: atom_id res chain seq x y z
N MET A 1 -24.19 -22.09 14.04
CA MET A 1 -23.18 -21.61 15.01
C MET A 1 -22.08 -20.90 14.22
N THR A 2 -21.57 -19.77 14.70
CA THR A 2 -20.51 -19.00 14.03
C THR A 2 -19.20 -19.13 14.80
N VAL A 3 -18.08 -19.18 14.08
CA VAL A 3 -16.71 -19.17 14.64
C VAL A 3 -16.10 -17.79 14.42
N SER A 4 -15.33 -17.30 15.39
CA SER A 4 -14.60 -16.03 15.26
C SER A 4 -13.49 -16.14 14.22
N GLY A 5 -13.44 -15.18 13.29
CA GLY A 5 -12.39 -15.06 12.27
C GLY A 5 -11.73 -13.68 12.30
N LYS A 6 -10.52 -13.59 11.76
CA LYS A 6 -9.80 -12.32 11.53
C LYS A 6 -9.78 -12.03 10.04
N LEU A 7 -10.29 -10.87 9.64
CA LEU A 7 -10.22 -10.39 8.26
C LEU A 7 -8.98 -9.50 8.10
N GLU A 8 -8.10 -9.86 7.17
CA GLU A 8 -6.93 -9.07 6.79
C GLU A 8 -6.94 -8.83 5.29
N LEU A 9 -6.56 -7.62 4.89
CA LEU A 9 -6.52 -7.17 3.50
C LEU A 9 -5.07 -6.89 3.13
N THR A 10 -4.72 -7.11 1.87
CA THR A 10 -3.42 -6.74 1.32
C THR A 10 -3.62 -6.11 -0.05
N ILE A 11 -3.18 -4.86 -0.18
CA ILE A 11 -3.26 -4.07 -1.40
C ILE A 11 -1.84 -3.94 -1.97
N LYS A 12 -1.66 -4.18 -3.27
CA LYS A 12 -0.35 -4.07 -3.91
C LYS A 12 -0.28 -2.83 -4.77
N ILE A 13 0.76 -2.04 -4.58
CA ILE A 13 1.08 -0.87 -5.40
C ILE A 13 2.49 -1.01 -5.97
N SER A 14 2.73 -0.48 -7.16
CA SER A 14 4.04 -0.44 -7.82
C SER A 14 4.53 0.97 -8.08
N GLU A 15 3.81 1.97 -7.59
CA GLU A 15 4.11 3.38 -7.75
C GLU A 15 3.97 4.09 -6.41
N LEU A 16 4.77 5.14 -6.20
CA LEU A 16 4.74 5.94 -4.98
C LEU A 16 3.47 6.80 -4.98
N PRO A 17 2.55 6.64 -3.99
CA PRO A 17 1.32 7.40 -3.96
C PRO A 17 1.58 8.85 -3.58
N THR A 18 0.78 9.77 -4.13
CA THR A 18 0.80 11.18 -3.71
C THR A 18 0.19 11.29 -2.31
N ALA A 19 1.01 11.64 -1.32
CA ALA A 19 0.57 11.70 0.07
C ALA A 19 0.55 13.13 0.63
N THR A 20 -0.49 13.42 1.41
CA THR A 20 -0.58 14.64 2.22
C THR A 20 -0.01 14.38 3.61
N THR A 21 0.69 15.36 4.16
CA THR A 21 1.18 15.29 5.54
C THR A 21 0.06 15.72 6.49
N VAL A 22 -0.27 14.87 7.45
CA VAL A 22 -1.28 15.14 8.48
C VAL A 22 -0.60 15.27 9.85
N GLU A 23 -1.39 15.23 10.93
CA GLU A 23 -0.88 15.31 12.30
C GLU A 23 0.28 14.34 12.58
N ASN A 24 1.20 14.77 13.44
CA ASN A 24 2.41 14.01 13.81
C ASN A 24 3.35 13.69 12.62
N GLY A 25 3.20 14.40 11.50
CA GLY A 25 3.99 14.19 10.28
C GLY A 25 3.60 12.93 9.51
N TRP A 26 2.50 12.28 9.86
CA TRP A 26 2.04 11.06 9.17
C TRP A 26 1.64 11.37 7.74
N LYS A 27 1.72 10.37 6.88
CA LYS A 27 1.44 10.48 5.45
C LYS A 27 0.11 9.79 5.15
N SER A 28 -0.87 10.56 4.70
CA SER A 28 -2.19 10.07 4.29
C SER A 28 -2.30 10.09 2.77
N PHE A 29 -2.82 9.01 2.19
CA PHE A 29 -3.06 8.89 0.76
C PHE A 29 -4.17 7.87 0.51
N ASP A 30 -4.71 7.90 -0.71
CA ASP A 30 -5.74 6.97 -1.16
C ASP A 30 -5.18 6.00 -2.18
N ILE A 31 -5.70 4.76 -2.16
CA ILE A 31 -5.42 3.74 -3.17
C ILE A 31 -6.74 3.37 -3.84
N ASP A 32 -6.79 3.49 -5.15
CA ASP A 32 -7.93 3.04 -5.94
C ASP A 32 -7.80 1.53 -6.21
N CYS A 33 -8.74 0.75 -5.68
CA CYS A 33 -8.87 -0.68 -5.93
C CYS A 33 -10.10 -0.95 -6.80
N ASP A 34 -9.99 -0.67 -8.11
CA ASP A 34 -11.06 -0.88 -9.09
C ASP A 34 -12.38 -0.14 -8.75
N GLY A 35 -12.26 1.12 -8.33
CA GLY A 35 -13.37 1.98 -7.91
C GLY A 35 -13.66 1.95 -6.41
N GLN A 36 -13.04 1.02 -5.66
CA GLN A 36 -13.09 0.98 -4.20
C GLN A 36 -11.91 1.78 -3.62
N ILE A 37 -12.18 2.97 -3.11
CA ILE A 37 -11.14 3.85 -2.57
C ILE A 37 -10.78 3.42 -1.15
N VAL A 38 -9.51 3.10 -0.94
CA VAL A 38 -8.96 2.74 0.36
C VAL A 38 -8.03 3.84 0.85
N SER A 39 -8.44 4.52 1.92
CA SER A 39 -7.66 5.55 2.59
C SER A 39 -6.67 4.92 3.56
N VAL A 40 -5.40 5.32 3.44
CA VAL A 40 -4.29 4.78 4.23
C VAL A 40 -3.51 5.91 4.88
N THR A 41 -3.27 5.80 6.18
CA THR A 41 -2.40 6.73 6.91
C THR A 41 -1.20 5.98 7.50
N LEU A 42 0.00 6.37 7.10
CA LEU A 42 1.25 5.75 7.51
C LEU A 42 2.08 6.66 8.39
N LYS A 43 2.76 6.06 9.36
CA LYS A 43 3.87 6.71 10.07
C LYS A 43 4.97 7.11 9.07
N PRO A 44 5.70 8.22 9.31
CA PRO A 44 6.78 8.69 8.42
C PRO A 44 7.78 7.58 8.06
N LYS A 45 8.19 6.79 9.06
CA LYS A 45 9.13 5.67 8.89
C LYS A 45 8.63 4.60 7.92
N MET A 46 7.32 4.35 7.85
CA MET A 46 6.75 3.36 6.93
C MET A 46 6.64 3.92 5.52
N PHE A 47 6.20 5.17 5.38
CA PHE A 47 6.14 5.84 4.08
C PHE A 47 7.55 6.00 3.46
N LYS A 48 8.56 6.27 4.29
CA LYS A 48 9.96 6.34 3.86
C LYS A 48 10.45 5.08 3.12
N LYS A 49 9.93 3.89 3.49
CA LYS A 49 10.24 2.65 2.76
C LYS A 49 9.77 2.68 1.31
N LEU A 50 8.63 3.33 1.03
CA LEU A 50 8.13 3.49 -0.34
C LEU A 50 8.98 4.49 -1.11
N GLU A 51 9.34 5.62 -0.49
CA GLU A 51 10.23 6.62 -1.10
C GLU A 51 11.60 6.01 -1.44
N ASP A 52 12.16 5.22 -0.52
CA ASP A 52 13.42 4.53 -0.74
C ASP A 52 13.30 3.48 -1.85
N ALA A 53 12.17 2.77 -1.95
CA ALA A 53 11.92 1.83 -3.04
C ALA A 53 11.91 2.55 -4.40
N GLN A 54 11.19 3.67 -4.49
CA GLN A 54 11.08 4.48 -5.70
C GLN A 54 12.44 5.07 -6.13
N ALA A 55 13.31 5.40 -5.17
CA ALA A 55 14.63 5.96 -5.45
C ALA A 55 15.68 4.90 -5.82
N ASN A 56 15.59 3.69 -5.25
CA ASN A 56 16.66 2.69 -5.34
C ASN A 56 16.34 1.51 -6.27
N PHE A 57 15.06 1.23 -6.55
CA PHE A 57 14.66 0.06 -7.35
C PHE A 57 14.04 0.49 -8.68
N PRO A 58 14.56 -0.01 -9.82
CA PRO A 58 13.96 0.26 -11.15
C PRO A 58 12.51 -0.21 -11.24
N MET A 59 12.20 -1.33 -10.58
CA MET A 59 10.85 -1.82 -10.40
C MET A 59 10.69 -2.38 -9.00
N TRP A 60 9.54 -2.12 -8.39
CA TRP A 60 9.21 -2.61 -7.06
C TRP A 60 7.72 -2.86 -6.93
N VAL A 61 7.35 -3.63 -5.91
CA VAL A 61 5.97 -3.75 -5.45
C VAL A 61 5.96 -3.62 -3.94
N ALA A 62 5.08 -2.77 -3.43
CA ALA A 62 4.77 -2.74 -2.02
C ALA A 62 3.45 -3.46 -1.74
N ALA A 63 3.47 -4.34 -0.75
CA ALA A 63 2.28 -4.89 -0.12
C ALA A 63 1.91 -4.01 1.08
N VAL A 64 0.76 -3.36 0.99
CA VAL A 64 0.14 -2.57 2.06
C VAL A 64 -0.93 -3.44 2.69
N ALA A 65 -0.61 -4.03 3.85
CA ALA A 65 -1.49 -4.91 4.58
C ALA A 65 -2.18 -4.19 5.74
N GLY A 66 -3.38 -4.61 6.11
CA GLY A 66 -4.10 -4.06 7.26
C GLY A 66 -5.45 -4.73 7.46
N LYS A 67 -6.29 -4.11 8.29
CA LYS A 67 -7.69 -4.54 8.51
C LYS A 67 -8.65 -3.56 7.87
N MET A 68 -9.83 -4.05 7.51
CA MET A 68 -10.93 -3.21 7.05
C MET A 68 -11.45 -2.37 8.23
N GLY A 69 -11.31 -1.05 8.14
CA GLY A 69 -11.77 -0.10 9.13
C GLY A 69 -13.15 0.47 8.81
N GLN A 70 -13.34 1.73 9.20
CA GLN A 70 -14.60 2.44 8.96
C GLN A 70 -14.89 2.57 7.46
N PRO A 71 -16.14 2.35 7.03
CA PRO A 71 -16.55 2.63 5.67
C PRO A 71 -16.52 4.14 5.41
N THR A 72 -16.18 4.50 4.18
CA THR A 72 -16.25 5.86 3.62
C THR A 72 -17.28 5.87 2.50
N GLU A 73 -17.58 7.04 1.92
CA GLU A 73 -18.51 7.16 0.80
C GLU A 73 -18.09 6.33 -0.42
N LYS A 74 -16.77 6.22 -0.66
CA LYS A 74 -16.20 5.53 -1.83
C LYS A 74 -15.45 4.24 -1.48
N GLY A 75 -15.41 3.89 -0.19
CA GLY A 75 -14.87 2.63 0.24
C GLY A 75 -14.55 2.53 1.72
N PHE A 76 -13.25 2.49 2.03
CA PHE A 76 -12.58 2.06 3.25
C PHE A 76 -11.54 2.95 3.94
N VAL A 77 -11.44 2.97 5.27
CA VAL A 77 -10.16 3.26 5.94
C VAL A 77 -9.40 1.96 6.21
N LEU A 78 -8.15 1.84 5.78
CA LEU A 78 -7.29 0.71 6.16
C LEU A 78 -6.67 0.97 7.54
N VAL A 79 -7.01 0.14 8.52
CA VAL A 79 -6.52 0.28 9.91
C VAL A 79 -5.38 -0.69 10.18
N GLU A 80 -4.52 -0.32 11.14
CA GLU A 80 -3.28 -1.03 11.47
C GLU A 80 -2.39 -1.32 10.25
N PRO A 81 -2.10 -0.32 9.40
CA PRO A 81 -1.40 -0.57 8.15
C PRO A 81 0.06 -0.98 8.40
N ASN A 82 0.53 -1.93 7.61
CA ASN A 82 1.91 -2.38 7.54
C ASN A 82 2.39 -2.45 6.09
N ILE A 83 3.67 -2.13 5.87
CA ILE A 83 4.27 -2.12 4.53
C ILE A 83 5.46 -3.06 4.44
N GLN A 84 5.43 -3.88 3.40
CA GLN A 84 6.54 -4.67 2.90
C GLN A 84 6.82 -4.29 1.45
N VAL A 85 8.07 -3.98 1.12
CA VAL A 85 8.50 -3.63 -0.24
C VAL A 85 9.35 -4.78 -0.78
N PHE A 86 9.10 -5.15 -2.03
CA PHE A 86 9.85 -6.15 -2.76
C PHE A 86 10.44 -5.51 -4.01
N GLU A 87 11.75 -5.60 -4.18
CA GLU A 87 12.41 -5.26 -5.44
C GLU A 87 12.00 -6.30 -6.50
N LYS A 88 11.67 -5.83 -7.69
CA LYS A 88 11.49 -6.67 -8.87
C LYS A 88 12.66 -6.44 -9.81
N LYS A 89 13.37 -7.52 -10.13
CA LYS A 89 14.32 -7.48 -11.24
C LYS A 89 13.53 -7.57 -12.56
N PRO A 90 13.91 -6.79 -13.59
CA PRO A 90 13.43 -7.05 -14.94
C PRO A 90 13.64 -8.52 -15.26
N LYS A 91 12.58 -9.21 -15.71
CA LYS A 91 12.81 -10.42 -16.48
C LYS A 91 13.57 -9.93 -17.71
N GLU A 92 14.79 -10.40 -17.93
CA GLU A 92 15.39 -10.31 -19.25
C GLU A 92 14.33 -10.86 -20.21
N SER A 93 13.79 -9.97 -21.04
CA SER A 93 12.91 -10.39 -22.12
C SER A 93 13.70 -11.44 -22.88
N ALA A 94 13.25 -12.68 -22.85
CA ALA A 94 13.67 -13.67 -23.81
C ALA A 94 13.19 -13.12 -25.17
N VAL A 95 14.04 -12.30 -25.77
CA VAL A 95 13.96 -11.97 -27.18
C VAL A 95 14.26 -13.30 -27.85
N ALA A 96 13.18 -14.04 -28.15
CA ALA A 96 13.22 -15.17 -29.05
C ALA A 96 13.69 -14.62 -30.40
N GLY A 97 14.97 -14.79 -30.68
CA GLY A 97 15.53 -14.77 -32.02
C GLY A 97 15.54 -16.17 -32.61
#